data_AF-A0A1D7NJU7-F1
#
_entry.id   AF-A0A1D7NJU7-F1
#
_cell.length_a   1.000
_cell.length_b   1.000
_cell.length_c   1.000
_cell.angle_alpha   90.00
_cell.angle_beta   90.00
_cell.angle_gamma   90.00
#
_symmetry.space_group_name_H-M   'P 1'
#
loop_
_entity.id
_entity.type
_entity.pdbx_description
1 polymer ?
#
loop_
_entity_poly.entity_id
_entity_poly.type
_entity_poly.pdbx_seq_one_letter_code
_entity_poly.pdbx_strand_id
1 'polypeptide(L)'
;MTSAFSIQSPHRPFLAWTSVAVAGLAAPALLLLAMAGAPAEGRPIAPMGAILAVGMMGAGMIGAAAAGRLLIGLALALVCGVGLATLASASGQAGFPDPASLGLAFLLASISFAARGALFARSAQGRGWWIAVAVVGGEGAMLFVAWAQPGALPDWLLALLPAQWASAAIRSAFSEAGATLAVWELAALAGTAAATLLVVRLWPRRWPYLIMFTAWLGLSALVLHRPGLPDEAPAQPPLAAAR
;
A
#
# COMPACT_ATOMS: atom_id res chain seq x y z
N MET A 1 41.58 12.04 -33.10
CA MET A 1 40.73 13.17 -32.64
C MET A 1 39.32 12.63 -32.39
N THR A 2 39.08 11.80 -31.38
CA THR A 2 38.72 12.14 -29.97
C THR A 2 37.65 13.22 -29.83
N SER A 3 36.40 12.77 -29.72
CA SER A 3 35.42 13.33 -28.78
C SER A 3 34.46 12.22 -28.38
N ALA A 4 34.90 11.43 -27.39
CA ALA A 4 34.01 10.58 -26.62
C ALA A 4 33.22 11.50 -25.69
N PHE A 5 31.94 11.73 -25.99
CA PHE A 5 30.99 12.24 -25.00
C PHE A 5 30.72 11.13 -23.98
N SER A 6 31.66 10.96 -23.06
CA SER A 6 31.39 10.23 -21.81
C SER A 6 30.58 11.16 -20.91
N ILE A 7 29.26 11.09 -21.03
CA ILE A 7 28.37 11.53 -19.94
C ILE A 7 28.26 10.34 -18.97
N GLN A 8 29.35 10.03 -18.28
CA GLN A 8 29.26 9.30 -17.02
C GLN A 8 28.95 10.32 -15.94
N SER A 9 27.67 10.64 -15.76
CA SER A 9 27.23 11.20 -14.50
C SER A 9 27.43 10.13 -13.43
N PRO A 10 28.17 10.39 -12.34
CA PRO A 10 28.10 9.53 -11.18
C PRO A 10 26.69 9.69 -10.61
N HIS A 11 25.76 8.83 -11.04
CA HIS A 11 24.48 8.68 -10.37
C HIS A 11 24.81 8.38 -8.92
N ARG A 12 24.69 9.38 -8.03
CA ARG A 12 24.80 9.19 -6.58
C ARG A 12 23.51 8.52 -6.17
N PRO A 13 23.43 7.17 -6.23
CA PRO A 13 22.14 6.51 -6.06
C PRO A 13 21.68 6.83 -4.64
N PHE A 14 22.62 6.85 -3.70
CA PHE A 14 22.44 6.93 -2.24
C PHE A 14 21.69 8.18 -1.77
N LEU A 15 21.89 9.34 -2.41
CA LEU A 15 21.17 10.56 -2.02
C LEU A 15 19.74 10.61 -2.60
N ALA A 16 19.52 9.99 -3.76
CA ALA A 16 18.19 9.80 -4.33
C ALA A 16 17.39 8.73 -3.56
N TRP A 17 18.07 7.67 -3.10
CA TRP A 17 17.54 6.64 -2.19
C TRP A 17 16.91 7.26 -0.95
N THR A 18 17.72 8.02 -0.24
CA THR A 18 17.37 8.55 1.08
C THR A 18 16.36 9.66 0.97
N SER A 19 16.49 10.59 0.01
CA SER A 19 15.51 11.67 -0.15
C SER A 19 14.10 11.16 -0.47
N VAL A 20 13.97 10.13 -1.33
CA VAL A 20 12.64 9.63 -1.71
C VAL A 20 12.05 8.68 -0.68
N ALA A 21 12.87 7.86 -0.02
CA ALA A 21 12.43 7.06 1.12
C ALA A 21 12.01 7.95 2.31
N VAL A 22 12.75 9.03 2.57
CA VAL A 22 12.40 10.03 3.58
C VAL A 22 11.14 10.78 3.20
N ALA A 23 10.93 11.15 1.93
CA ALA A 23 9.68 11.78 1.49
C ALA A 23 8.47 10.85 1.67
N GLY A 24 8.62 9.56 1.36
CA GLY A 24 7.59 8.53 1.57
C GLY A 24 7.27 8.26 3.05
N LEU A 25 8.15 8.67 3.98
CA LEU A 25 7.98 8.48 5.43
C LEU A 25 7.56 9.76 6.14
N ALA A 26 8.06 10.92 5.67
CA ALA A 26 7.83 12.22 6.28
C ALA A 26 6.37 12.65 6.18
N ALA A 27 5.73 12.53 5.02
CA ALA A 27 4.33 12.94 4.88
C ALA A 27 3.38 12.09 5.75
N PRO A 28 3.45 10.74 5.76
CA PRO A 28 2.69 9.92 6.69
C PRO A 28 2.98 10.22 8.16
N ALA A 29 4.24 10.38 8.54
CA ALA A 29 4.62 10.67 9.93
C ALA A 29 4.10 12.03 10.39
N LEU A 30 4.21 13.07 9.55
CA LEU A 30 3.66 14.40 9.84
C LEU A 30 2.15 14.36 9.96
N LEU A 31 1.46 13.57 9.12
CA LEU A 31 0.02 13.40 9.20
C LEU A 31 -0.40 12.69 10.49
N LEU A 32 0.31 11.63 10.91
CA LEU A 32 0.10 10.99 12.21
C LEU A 32 0.31 11.95 13.37
N LEU A 33 1.37 12.77 13.32
CA LEU A 33 1.66 13.77 14.36
C LEU A 33 0.60 14.86 14.41
N ALA A 34 0.11 15.34 13.25
CA ALA A 34 -0.98 16.30 13.18
C ALA A 34 -2.28 15.73 13.80
N MET A 35 -2.54 14.43 13.59
CA MET A 35 -3.69 13.75 14.18
C MET A 35 -3.55 13.48 15.69
N ALA A 36 -2.32 13.38 16.21
CA ALA A 36 -2.05 13.18 17.63
C ALA A 36 -2.58 14.33 18.52
N GLY A 37 -2.68 15.55 17.96
CA GLY A 37 -3.20 16.72 18.66
C GLY A 37 -4.74 16.78 18.76
N ALA A 38 -5.46 15.90 18.06
CA ALA A 38 -6.92 15.85 18.13
C ALA A 38 -7.40 15.12 19.40
N PRO A 39 -8.53 15.52 20.02
CA PRO A 39 -9.09 14.84 21.20
C PRO A 39 -9.33 13.34 20.93
N ALA A 40 -9.05 12.50 21.93
CA ALA A 40 -9.08 11.04 21.81
C ALA A 40 -10.50 10.49 21.55
N GLU A 41 -11.52 11.18 22.06
CA GLU A 41 -12.93 10.90 21.77
C GLU A 41 -13.27 11.35 20.34
N GLY A 42 -13.30 10.39 19.41
CA GLY A 42 -13.68 10.64 18.01
C GLY A 42 -12.53 10.55 17.00
N ARG A 43 -11.33 10.11 17.40
CA ARG A 43 -10.22 9.90 16.44
C ARG A 43 -10.56 8.72 15.52
N PRO A 44 -10.79 8.94 14.21
CA PRO A 44 -11.19 7.85 13.33
C PRO A 44 -9.99 6.90 13.14
N ILE A 45 -10.22 5.61 13.38
CA ILE A 45 -9.26 4.53 13.09
C ILE A 45 -9.09 4.34 11.57
N ALA A 46 -10.11 4.74 10.80
CA ALA A 46 -10.17 4.61 9.35
C ALA A 46 -8.95 5.17 8.58
N PRO A 47 -8.47 6.41 8.81
CA PRO A 47 -7.28 6.95 8.15
C PRO A 47 -5.98 6.25 8.56
N MET A 48 -5.89 5.66 9.75
CA MET A 48 -4.65 5.04 10.24
C MET A 48 -4.14 3.96 9.29
N GLY A 49 -5.02 3.05 8.87
CA GLY A 49 -4.67 2.00 7.90
C GLY A 49 -4.17 2.57 6.56
N ALA A 50 -4.79 3.65 6.07
CA ALA A 50 -4.41 4.28 4.81
C ALA A 50 -3.06 4.99 4.91
N ILE A 51 -2.80 5.69 6.03
CA ILE A 51 -1.53 6.38 6.28
C ILE A 51 -0.38 5.38 6.33
N LEU A 52 -0.53 4.29 7.09
CA LEU A 52 0.49 3.23 7.13
C LEU A 52 0.67 2.57 5.76
N ALA A 53 -0.42 2.21 5.08
CA ALA A 53 -0.36 1.57 3.76
C ALA A 53 0.36 2.44 2.73
N VAL A 54 0.02 3.74 2.64
CA VAL A 54 0.65 4.67 1.71
C VAL A 54 2.13 4.90 2.06
N GLY A 55 2.47 5.00 3.35
CA GLY A 55 3.87 5.12 3.78
C GLY A 55 4.70 3.88 3.43
N MET A 56 4.18 2.68 3.68
CA MET A 56 4.80 1.42 3.30
C MET A 56 4.92 1.29 1.77
N MET A 57 3.89 1.71 1.04
CA MET A 57 3.88 1.71 -0.42
C MET A 57 4.94 2.68 -0.98
N GLY A 58 5.02 3.90 -0.46
CA GLY A 58 6.03 4.89 -0.84
C GLY A 58 7.44 4.38 -0.59
N ALA A 59 7.74 3.99 0.65
CA ALA A 59 9.06 3.47 1.03
C ALA A 59 9.45 2.21 0.23
N GLY A 60 8.51 1.26 0.09
CA GLY A 60 8.75 -0.02 -0.54
C GLY A 60 8.81 0.02 -2.06
N MET A 61 7.82 0.65 -2.69
CA MET A 61 7.70 0.69 -4.14
C MET A 61 8.74 1.62 -4.73
N ILE A 62 8.89 2.83 -4.19
CA ILE A 62 9.88 3.78 -4.72
C ILE A 62 11.30 3.28 -4.38
N GLY A 63 11.46 2.70 -3.19
CA GLY A 63 12.71 2.06 -2.79
C GLY A 63 13.08 0.84 -3.65
N ALA A 64 12.16 -0.04 -4.02
CA ALA A 64 12.53 -1.11 -4.95
C ALA A 64 12.82 -0.55 -6.36
N ALA A 65 12.04 0.45 -6.80
CA ALA A 65 12.08 1.00 -8.15
C ALA A 65 13.35 1.78 -8.46
N ALA A 66 13.83 2.62 -7.53
CA ALA A 66 15.07 3.32 -7.78
C ALA A 66 16.26 2.32 -7.80
N ALA A 67 16.21 1.20 -7.04
CA ALA A 67 17.42 0.44 -6.64
C ALA A 67 17.67 -0.67 -7.63
N GLY A 68 16.61 -1.09 -8.31
CA GLY A 68 16.57 -2.36 -8.99
C GLY A 68 16.74 -3.54 -8.02
N ARG A 69 16.50 -3.37 -6.71
CA ARG A 69 16.67 -4.43 -5.72
C ARG A 69 15.42 -4.58 -4.85
N LEU A 70 14.74 -5.71 -5.02
CA LEU A 70 13.55 -6.10 -4.27
C LEU A 70 13.76 -6.02 -2.75
N LEU A 71 14.88 -6.57 -2.26
CA LEU A 71 15.17 -6.65 -0.82
C LEU A 71 15.32 -5.28 -0.16
N ILE A 72 15.81 -4.27 -0.90
CA ILE A 72 15.93 -2.90 -0.38
C ILE A 72 14.53 -2.31 -0.16
N GLY A 73 13.65 -2.40 -1.16
CA GLY A 73 12.27 -1.95 -1.01
C GLY A 73 11.52 -2.70 0.09
N LEU A 74 11.67 -4.03 0.18
CA LEU A 74 11.06 -4.84 1.23
C LEU A 74 11.50 -4.38 2.62
N ALA A 75 12.80 -4.20 2.83
CA ALA A 75 13.34 -3.73 4.12
C ALA A 75 12.83 -2.32 4.45
N LEU A 76 12.82 -1.40 3.48
CA LEU A 76 12.33 -0.04 3.67
C LEU A 76 10.82 0.00 4.00
N ALA A 77 10.01 -0.82 3.34
CA ALA A 77 8.58 -0.93 3.62
C ALA A 77 8.32 -1.45 5.04
N LEU A 78 9.03 -2.49 5.46
CA LEU A 78 8.89 -3.06 6.81
C LEU A 78 9.34 -2.08 7.88
N VAL A 79 10.51 -1.43 7.71
CA VAL A 79 11.00 -0.41 8.64
C VAL A 79 10.03 0.76 8.72
N CYS A 80 9.46 1.20 7.58
CA CYS A 80 8.45 2.26 7.56
C CYS A 80 7.16 1.84 8.26
N GLY A 81 6.62 0.66 7.96
CA GLY A 81 5.40 0.14 8.60
C GLY A 81 5.56 0.00 10.11
N VAL A 82 6.66 -0.62 10.57
CA VAL A 82 6.97 -0.74 12.00
C VAL A 82 7.18 0.63 12.64
N GLY A 83 7.94 1.52 12.00
CA GLY A 83 8.20 2.86 12.52
C GLY A 83 6.95 3.73 12.65
N LEU A 84 6.05 3.68 11.67
CA LEU A 84 4.77 4.39 11.72
C LEU A 84 3.81 3.77 12.75
N ALA A 85 3.79 2.44 12.86
CA ALA A 85 3.02 1.73 13.88
C ALA A 85 3.50 2.07 15.30
N THR A 86 4.80 2.06 15.55
CA THR A 86 5.37 2.44 16.85
C THR A 86 5.11 3.92 17.15
N LEU A 87 5.20 4.81 16.16
CA LEU A 87 4.84 6.22 16.33
C LEU A 87 3.35 6.41 16.67
N ALA A 88 2.46 5.69 15.98
CA ALA A 88 1.02 5.73 16.26
C ALA A 88 0.70 5.20 17.66
N SER A 89 1.37 4.15 18.11
CA SER A 89 1.20 3.61 19.46
C SER A 89 1.77 4.54 20.54
N ALA A 90 2.98 5.07 20.34
CA ALA A 90 3.62 6.02 21.26
C ALA A 90 2.83 7.32 21.42
N SER A 91 2.07 7.72 20.40
CA SER A 91 1.16 8.88 20.44
C SER A 91 -0.24 8.55 20.97
N GLY A 92 -0.46 7.33 21.48
CA GLY A 92 -1.74 6.89 22.03
C GLY A 92 -2.86 6.78 20.99
N GLN A 93 -2.51 6.68 19.70
CA GLN A 93 -3.48 6.60 18.61
C GLN A 93 -3.89 5.17 18.25
N ALA A 94 -3.11 4.18 18.66
CA ALA A 94 -3.29 2.79 18.25
C ALA A 94 -2.92 1.81 19.36
N GLY A 95 -3.87 0.94 19.72
CA GLY A 95 -3.61 -0.35 20.35
C GLY A 95 -3.60 -1.43 19.28
N PHE A 96 -2.72 -2.44 19.39
CA PHE A 96 -2.63 -3.54 18.43
C PHE A 96 -3.20 -4.81 19.07
N PRO A 97 -4.53 -5.02 19.02
CA PRO A 97 -5.16 -6.19 19.65
C PRO A 97 -4.71 -7.50 18.99
N ASP A 98 -4.42 -7.49 17.68
CA ASP A 98 -3.92 -8.65 16.94
C ASP A 98 -2.58 -8.36 16.24
N PRO A 99 -1.44 -8.49 16.96
CA PRO A 99 -0.12 -8.24 16.39
C PRO A 99 0.29 -9.25 15.31
N ALA A 100 -0.28 -10.46 15.33
CA ALA A 100 0.02 -11.48 14.33
C ALA A 100 -0.59 -11.11 12.97
N SER A 101 -1.86 -10.69 12.95
CA SER A 101 -2.51 -10.19 11.74
C SER A 101 -1.86 -8.92 11.21
N LEU A 102 -1.43 -8.02 12.11
CA LEU A 102 -0.68 -6.83 11.70
C LEU A 102 0.65 -7.20 11.02
N GLY A 103 1.41 -8.13 11.63
CA GLY A 103 2.67 -8.62 11.08
C GLY A 103 2.49 -9.26 9.70
N LEU A 104 1.44 -10.06 9.52
CA LEU A 104 1.09 -10.66 8.23
C LEU A 104 0.72 -9.59 7.19
N ALA A 105 -0.12 -8.62 7.56
CA ALA A 105 -0.51 -7.52 6.68
C ALA A 105 0.74 -6.72 6.24
N PHE A 106 1.63 -6.39 7.17
CA PHE A 106 2.88 -5.68 6.87
C PHE A 106 3.78 -6.48 5.94
N LEU A 107 3.93 -7.78 6.17
CA LEU A 107 4.76 -8.64 5.34
C LEU A 107 4.21 -8.69 3.91
N LEU A 108 2.93 -9.03 3.73
CA LEU A 108 2.32 -9.16 2.41
C LEU A 108 2.25 -7.84 1.65
N ALA A 109 1.90 -6.74 2.34
CA ALA A 109 1.92 -5.40 1.73
C ALA A 109 3.34 -5.02 1.29
N SER A 110 4.34 -5.25 2.13
CA SER A 110 5.74 -4.92 1.81
C SER A 110 6.26 -5.71 0.61
N ILE A 111 6.00 -7.02 0.56
CA ILE A 111 6.38 -7.86 -0.60
C ILE A 111 5.66 -7.36 -1.86
N SER A 112 4.36 -7.07 -1.78
CA SER A 112 3.56 -6.60 -2.91
C SER A 112 4.05 -5.26 -3.47
N PHE A 113 4.29 -4.27 -2.60
CA PHE A 113 4.79 -2.95 -3.01
C PHE A 113 6.21 -3.02 -3.56
N ALA A 114 7.11 -3.75 -2.89
CA ALA A 114 8.48 -3.93 -3.37
C ALA A 114 8.53 -4.69 -4.70
N ALA A 115 7.66 -5.68 -4.92
CA ALA A 115 7.61 -6.43 -6.18
C ALA A 115 7.20 -5.52 -7.35
N ARG A 116 6.18 -4.67 -7.15
CA ARG A 116 5.77 -3.66 -8.16
C ARG A 116 6.88 -2.66 -8.44
N GLY A 117 7.56 -2.17 -7.41
CA GLY A 117 8.71 -1.29 -7.58
C GLY A 117 9.84 -1.94 -8.39
N ALA A 118 10.19 -3.19 -8.07
CA ALA A 118 11.19 -3.95 -8.82
C ALA A 118 10.79 -4.17 -10.28
N LEU A 119 9.50 -4.36 -10.56
CA LEU A 119 8.97 -4.41 -11.93
C LEU A 119 9.20 -3.08 -12.65
N PHE A 120 8.92 -1.93 -12.01
CA PHE A 120 9.16 -0.61 -12.61
C PHE A 120 10.64 -0.36 -12.91
N ALA A 121 11.54 -0.77 -12.02
CA ALA A 121 12.98 -0.72 -12.29
C ALA A 121 13.36 -1.50 -13.55
N ARG A 122 12.75 -2.69 -13.73
CA ARG A 122 13.02 -3.57 -14.88
C ARG A 122 12.42 -3.02 -16.19
N SER A 123 11.23 -2.45 -16.14
CA SER A 123 10.49 -2.01 -17.33
C SER A 123 10.93 -0.64 -17.84
N ALA A 124 11.27 0.30 -16.96
CA ALA A 124 11.60 1.68 -17.31
C ALA A 124 13.05 2.08 -16.97
N GLN A 125 13.91 1.10 -16.67
CA GLN A 125 15.32 1.29 -16.34
C GLN A 125 15.51 2.39 -15.27
N GLY A 126 16.43 3.33 -15.46
CA GLY A 126 16.72 4.42 -14.52
C GLY A 126 15.55 5.40 -14.28
N ARG A 127 14.41 5.24 -14.95
CA ARG A 127 13.20 6.07 -14.77
C ARG A 127 12.07 5.36 -14.02
N GLY A 128 12.24 4.09 -13.64
CA GLY A 128 11.19 3.32 -12.95
C GLY A 128 10.69 3.95 -11.65
N TRP A 129 11.53 4.71 -10.97
CA TRP A 129 11.16 5.41 -9.75
C TRP A 129 10.16 6.55 -9.97
N TRP A 130 10.15 7.21 -11.14
CA TRP A 130 9.12 8.22 -11.46
C TRP A 130 7.73 7.60 -11.58
N ILE A 131 7.65 6.39 -12.14
CA ILE A 131 6.41 5.62 -12.21
C ILE A 131 5.94 5.30 -10.78
N ALA A 132 6.85 4.85 -9.91
CA ALA A 132 6.53 4.58 -8.52
C ALA A 132 5.98 5.83 -7.80
N VAL A 133 6.61 6.99 -7.98
CA VAL A 133 6.13 8.26 -7.41
C VAL A 133 4.72 8.61 -7.90
N ALA A 134 4.47 8.52 -9.21
CA ALA A 134 3.16 8.82 -9.78
C ALA A 134 2.07 7.87 -9.26
N VAL A 135 2.37 6.57 -9.15
CA VAL A 135 1.44 5.56 -8.64
C VAL A 135 1.15 5.77 -7.16
N VAL A 136 2.18 5.96 -6.33
CA VAL A 136 2.02 6.23 -4.88
C VAL A 136 1.25 7.52 -4.64
N GLY A 137 1.58 8.59 -5.37
CA GLY A 137 0.86 9.86 -5.29
C GLY A 137 -0.60 9.75 -5.71
N GLY A 138 -0.87 9.02 -6.81
CA GLY A 138 -2.22 8.77 -7.29
C GLY A 138 -3.08 7.97 -6.31
N GLU A 139 -2.57 6.85 -5.79
CA GLU A 139 -3.29 6.05 -4.79
C GLU A 139 -3.47 6.82 -3.48
N GLY A 140 -2.45 7.54 -3.02
CA GLY A 140 -2.54 8.40 -1.85
C GLY A 140 -3.60 9.49 -1.99
N ALA A 141 -3.69 10.12 -3.16
CA ALA A 141 -4.73 11.12 -3.45
C ALA A 141 -6.13 10.50 -3.47
N MET A 142 -6.30 9.33 -4.09
CA MET A 142 -7.60 8.63 -4.10
C MET A 142 -8.04 8.23 -2.68
N LEU A 143 -7.14 7.70 -1.86
CA LEU A 143 -7.42 7.36 -0.47
C LEU A 143 -7.73 8.61 0.37
N PHE A 144 -7.03 9.71 0.12
CA PHE A 144 -7.33 10.99 0.76
C PHE A 144 -8.74 11.48 0.41
N VAL A 145 -9.12 11.42 -0.87
CA VAL A 145 -10.49 11.79 -1.30
C VAL A 145 -11.53 10.86 -0.67
N ALA A 146 -11.30 9.54 -0.68
CA ALA A 146 -12.21 8.57 -0.07
C ALA A 146 -12.41 8.81 1.44
N TRP A 147 -11.36 9.27 2.13
CA TRP A 147 -11.43 9.64 3.54
C TRP A 147 -12.12 11.00 3.77
N ALA A 148 -11.74 12.02 3.00
CA ALA A 148 -12.26 13.37 3.17
C ALA A 148 -13.73 13.49 2.74
N GLN A 149 -14.16 12.68 1.76
CA GLN A 149 -15.52 12.66 1.23
C GLN A 149 -15.98 11.20 1.04
N PRO A 150 -16.47 10.55 2.10
CA PRO A 150 -17.00 9.19 2.01
C PRO A 150 -18.09 9.09 0.93
N GLY A 151 -17.96 8.11 0.03
CA GLY A 151 -18.88 7.90 -1.10
C GLY A 151 -18.57 8.71 -2.37
N ALA A 152 -17.55 9.59 -2.37
CA ALA A 152 -17.16 10.34 -3.57
C ALA A 152 -16.48 9.47 -4.64
N LEU A 153 -15.87 8.35 -4.24
CA LEU A 153 -15.27 7.38 -5.16
C LEU A 153 -16.08 6.08 -5.13
N PRO A 154 -16.33 5.45 -6.29
CA PRO A 154 -17.08 4.21 -6.34
C PRO A 154 -16.25 3.04 -5.82
N ASP A 155 -16.91 2.05 -5.21
CA ASP A 155 -16.24 0.91 -4.56
C ASP A 155 -15.39 0.08 -5.53
N TRP A 156 -15.81 -0.06 -6.78
CA TRP A 156 -15.01 -0.76 -7.80
C TRP A 156 -13.66 -0.09 -8.02
N LEU A 157 -13.59 1.25 -7.91
CA LEU A 157 -12.34 1.98 -8.05
C LEU A 157 -11.45 1.76 -6.84
N LEU A 158 -12.01 1.79 -5.63
CA LEU A 158 -11.27 1.49 -4.40
C LEU A 158 -10.76 0.05 -4.36
N ALA A 159 -11.55 -0.89 -4.88
CA ALA A 159 -11.17 -2.30 -5.01
C ALA A 159 -10.01 -2.52 -5.99
N LEU A 160 -9.71 -1.55 -6.87
CA LEU A 160 -8.54 -1.60 -7.75
C LEU A 160 -7.25 -1.13 -7.05
N LEU A 161 -7.32 -0.49 -5.87
CA LEU A 161 -6.16 0.15 -5.24
C LEU A 161 -5.43 -0.81 -4.27
N PRO A 162 -4.18 -1.21 -4.57
CA PRO A 162 -3.36 -1.96 -3.63
C PRO A 162 -3.16 -1.30 -2.27
N ALA A 163 -3.05 0.03 -2.21
CA ALA A 163 -2.97 0.75 -0.96
C ALA A 163 -4.26 0.63 -0.14
N GLN A 164 -5.42 0.52 -0.79
CA GLN A 164 -6.68 0.25 -0.11
C GLN A 164 -6.72 -1.17 0.45
N TRP A 165 -6.23 -2.18 -0.28
CA TRP A 165 -6.15 -3.55 0.22
C TRP A 165 -5.26 -3.64 1.46
N ALA A 166 -4.08 -3.02 1.39
CA ALA A 166 -3.19 -2.91 2.55
C ALA A 166 -3.85 -2.12 3.69
N SER A 167 -4.55 -1.03 3.39
CA SER A 167 -5.27 -0.26 4.41
C SER A 167 -6.32 -1.10 5.13
N ALA A 168 -7.11 -1.90 4.40
CA ALA A 168 -8.15 -2.74 4.98
C ALA A 168 -7.54 -3.87 5.83
N ALA A 169 -6.48 -4.51 5.34
CA ALA A 169 -5.75 -5.55 6.08
C ALA A 169 -5.09 -5.03 7.36
N ILE A 170 -4.48 -3.83 7.30
CA ILE A 170 -3.92 -3.19 8.49
C ILE A 170 -5.04 -2.78 9.46
N ARG A 171 -6.16 -2.27 8.94
CA ARG A 171 -7.31 -1.88 9.74
C ARG A 171 -7.96 -3.06 10.46
N SER A 172 -8.01 -4.23 9.82
CA SER A 172 -8.59 -5.41 10.43
C SER A 172 -7.77 -5.89 11.64
N ALA A 173 -6.45 -5.68 11.63
CA ALA A 173 -5.58 -5.95 12.78
C ALA A 173 -5.80 -4.99 13.97
N PHE A 174 -6.47 -3.86 13.75
CA PHE A 174 -6.94 -2.97 14.82
C PHE A 174 -8.32 -3.36 15.39
N SER A 175 -8.97 -4.37 14.80
CA SER A 175 -10.25 -4.91 15.27
C SER A 175 -10.05 -6.24 16.00
N GLU A 176 -10.96 -6.60 16.90
CA GLU A 176 -10.95 -7.90 17.59
C GLU A 176 -11.12 -9.08 16.61
N ALA A 177 -11.64 -8.84 15.40
CA ALA A 177 -11.86 -9.84 14.38
C ALA A 177 -10.60 -10.21 13.57
N GLY A 178 -9.49 -9.47 13.71
CA GLY A 178 -8.19 -9.81 13.13
C GLY A 178 -8.18 -9.94 11.59
N ALA A 179 -7.35 -10.84 11.05
CA ALA A 179 -7.19 -11.06 9.60
C ALA A 179 -8.42 -11.65 8.91
N THR A 180 -9.38 -12.21 9.65
CA THR A 180 -10.58 -12.85 9.11
C THR A 180 -11.43 -11.90 8.26
N LEU A 181 -11.46 -10.62 8.61
CA LEU A 181 -12.17 -9.58 7.85
C LEU A 181 -11.41 -9.07 6.61
N ALA A 182 -10.15 -9.48 6.42
CA ALA A 182 -9.28 -8.99 5.34
C ALA A 182 -8.67 -10.11 4.48
N VAL A 183 -9.25 -11.30 4.51
CA VAL A 183 -8.74 -12.47 3.77
C VAL A 183 -8.58 -12.19 2.27
N TRP A 184 -9.54 -11.50 1.66
CA TRP A 184 -9.53 -11.22 0.23
C TRP A 184 -8.46 -10.18 -0.14
N GLU A 185 -8.26 -9.19 0.72
CA GLU A 185 -7.25 -8.16 0.57
C GLU A 185 -5.84 -8.73 0.74
N LEU A 186 -5.64 -9.61 1.74
CA LEU A 186 -4.39 -10.33 1.94
C LEU A 186 -4.09 -11.26 0.74
N ALA A 187 -5.10 -11.99 0.25
CA ALA A 187 -4.98 -12.83 -0.94
C ALA A 187 -4.65 -11.99 -2.19
N ALA A 188 -5.27 -10.83 -2.36
CA ALA A 188 -4.98 -9.92 -3.48
C ALA A 188 -3.56 -9.36 -3.42
N LEU A 189 -3.08 -8.97 -2.23
CA LEU A 189 -1.70 -8.52 -2.03
C LEU A 189 -0.70 -9.64 -2.36
N ALA A 190 -0.90 -10.83 -1.81
CA ALA A 190 -0.04 -12.00 -2.01
C ALA A 190 -0.06 -12.48 -3.47
N GLY A 191 -1.25 -12.62 -4.06
CA GLY A 191 -1.43 -13.07 -5.44
C GLY A 191 -0.81 -12.10 -6.44
N THR A 192 -1.01 -10.79 -6.26
CA THR A 192 -0.40 -9.79 -7.14
C THR A 192 1.12 -9.78 -6.98
N ALA A 193 1.63 -9.94 -5.76
CA ALA A 193 3.05 -10.04 -5.50
C ALA A 193 3.66 -11.28 -6.20
N ALA A 194 3.04 -12.45 -6.04
CA ALA A 194 3.46 -13.69 -6.65
C ALA A 194 3.49 -13.59 -8.18
N ALA A 195 2.42 -13.08 -8.79
CA ALA A 195 2.35 -12.85 -10.22
C ALA A 195 3.44 -11.88 -10.69
N THR A 196 3.67 -10.78 -9.96
CA THR A 196 4.70 -9.79 -10.28
C THR A 196 6.10 -10.40 -10.20
N LEU A 197 6.43 -11.14 -9.13
CA LEU A 197 7.73 -11.76 -8.95
C LEU A 197 7.98 -12.88 -9.97
N LEU A 198 6.97 -13.68 -10.28
CA LEU A 198 7.01 -14.71 -11.32
C LEU A 198 7.37 -14.09 -12.67
N VAL A 199 6.68 -13.01 -13.02
CA VAL A 199 6.90 -12.24 -14.25
C VAL A 199 8.30 -11.61 -14.27
N VAL A 200 8.73 -11.01 -13.15
CA VAL A 200 10.05 -10.38 -13.01
C VAL A 200 11.18 -11.40 -13.20
N ARG A 201 11.02 -12.64 -12.71
CA ARG A 201 12.06 -13.67 -12.77
C ARG A 201 12.04 -14.53 -14.02
N LEU A 202 10.88 -14.99 -14.48
CA LEU A 202 10.80 -16.09 -15.44
C LEU A 202 10.44 -15.64 -16.87
N TRP A 203 9.79 -14.48 -17.05
CA TRP A 203 9.25 -14.13 -18.36
C TRP A 203 10.15 -13.23 -19.22
N PRO A 204 10.24 -13.49 -20.54
CA PRO A 204 10.78 -12.56 -21.51
C PRO A 204 9.99 -11.24 -21.49
N ARG A 205 10.68 -10.13 -21.82
CA ARG A 205 10.22 -8.73 -21.71
C ARG A 205 8.87 -8.36 -22.37
N ARG A 206 8.18 -9.29 -23.06
CA ARG A 206 7.06 -9.00 -23.97
C ARG A 206 5.66 -9.06 -23.34
N TRP A 207 5.48 -9.82 -22.25
CA TRP A 207 4.16 -10.00 -21.60
C TRP A 207 4.05 -9.65 -20.11
N PRO A 208 5.02 -8.95 -19.48
CA PRO A 208 5.01 -8.83 -18.02
C PRO A 208 3.79 -8.06 -17.50
N TYR A 209 3.40 -7.00 -18.19
CA TYR A 209 2.25 -6.20 -17.81
C TYR A 209 0.93 -6.92 -18.06
N LEU A 210 0.79 -7.69 -19.14
CA LEU A 210 -0.46 -8.41 -19.41
C LEU A 210 -0.80 -9.35 -18.24
N ILE A 211 0.15 -10.21 -17.85
CA ILE A 211 -0.05 -11.19 -16.77
C ILE A 211 -0.31 -10.48 -15.44
N MET A 212 0.51 -9.48 -15.11
CA MET A 212 0.34 -8.71 -13.87
C MET A 212 -1.03 -8.01 -13.84
N PHE A 213 -1.45 -7.39 -14.94
CA PHE A 213 -2.70 -6.63 -15.01
C PHE A 213 -3.91 -7.55 -14.96
N THR A 214 -3.86 -8.71 -15.62
CA THR A 214 -4.92 -9.73 -15.52
C THR A 214 -5.03 -10.27 -14.10
N ALA A 215 -3.91 -10.60 -13.46
CA ALA A 215 -3.92 -11.04 -12.06
C ALA A 215 -4.46 -9.95 -11.14
N TRP A 216 -4.04 -8.70 -11.33
CA TRP A 216 -4.52 -7.56 -10.57
C TRP A 216 -6.02 -7.34 -10.73
N LEU A 217 -6.55 -7.32 -11.97
CA LEU A 217 -7.99 -7.17 -12.22
C LEU A 217 -8.80 -8.34 -11.62
N GLY A 218 -8.34 -9.57 -11.79
CA GLY A 218 -9.01 -10.75 -11.23
C GLY A 218 -9.05 -10.72 -9.71
N LEU A 219 -7.94 -10.37 -9.06
CA LEU A 219 -7.86 -10.23 -7.60
C LEU A 219 -8.67 -9.02 -7.09
N SER A 220 -8.72 -7.92 -7.86
CA SER A 220 -9.58 -6.77 -7.57
C SER A 220 -11.06 -7.16 -7.60
N ALA A 221 -11.45 -7.99 -8.57
CA ALA A 221 -12.82 -8.51 -8.64
C ALA A 221 -13.14 -9.39 -7.43
N LEU A 222 -12.20 -10.21 -6.95
CA LEU A 222 -12.39 -10.98 -5.71
C LEU A 222 -12.57 -10.08 -4.49
N VAL A 223 -11.77 -9.01 -4.37
CA VAL A 223 -11.91 -8.02 -3.28
C VAL A 223 -13.24 -7.29 -3.35
N LEU A 224 -13.72 -6.97 -4.56
CA LEU A 224 -14.99 -6.28 -4.77
C LEU A 224 -16.20 -7.16 -4.42
N HIS A 225 -16.18 -8.43 -4.85
CA HIS A 225 -17.35 -9.32 -4.72
C HIS A 225 -17.34 -10.17 -3.44
N ARG A 226 -16.19 -10.30 -2.76
CA ARG A 226 -16.03 -10.97 -1.46
C ARG A 226 -16.80 -12.31 -1.32
N PRO A 227 -16.64 -13.25 -2.27
CA PRO A 227 -17.48 -14.44 -2.34
C PRO A 227 -17.42 -15.24 -1.02
N GLY A 228 -18.59 -15.58 -0.44
CA GLY A 228 -18.67 -16.41 0.76
C GLY A 228 -18.66 -15.66 2.10
N LEU A 229 -18.53 -14.34 2.11
CA LEU A 229 -19.04 -13.53 3.22
C LEU A 229 -20.56 -13.33 3.00
N PRO A 230 -21.41 -13.40 4.04
CA PRO A 230 -22.83 -13.08 3.88
C PRO A 230 -22.93 -11.67 3.28
N ASP A 231 -23.76 -11.49 2.25
CA ASP A 231 -24.21 -10.15 1.88
C ASP A 231 -24.71 -9.49 3.18
N GLU A 232 -24.26 -8.27 3.47
CA GLU A 232 -24.80 -7.53 4.61
C GLU A 232 -26.32 -7.65 4.56
N ALA A 233 -26.90 -8.25 5.61
CA ALA A 233 -28.33 -8.41 5.71
C ALA A 233 -28.98 -7.05 5.41
N PRO A 234 -30.06 -6.98 4.61
CA PRO A 234 -30.70 -5.71 4.31
C PRO A 234 -30.98 -4.98 5.62
N ALA A 235 -30.59 -3.70 5.67
CA ALA A 235 -30.82 -2.82 6.80
C ALA A 235 -32.19 -3.10 7.42
N GLN A 236 -32.23 -3.35 8.73
CA GLN A 236 -33.48 -3.54 9.44
C GLN A 236 -34.46 -2.44 9.02
N PRO A 237 -35.70 -2.77 8.61
CA PRO A 237 -36.67 -1.75 8.30
C PRO A 237 -36.82 -0.83 9.53
N PRO A 238 -36.97 0.49 9.34
CA PRO A 238 -37.15 1.41 10.45
C PRO A 238 -38.28 0.85 11.32
N LEU A 239 -37.99 0.67 12.62
CA LEU A 239 -38.98 0.30 13.62
C LEU A 239 -40.21 1.18 13.39
N ALA A 240 -41.28 0.55 12.89
CA ALA A 240 -42.56 1.20 12.74
C ALA A 240 -42.90 1.80 14.12
N ALA A 241 -43.07 3.11 14.15
CA ALA A 241 -43.52 3.82 15.35
C ALA A 241 -44.76 3.09 15.87
N ALA A 242 -44.60 2.41 17.00
CA ALA A 242 -45.71 1.85 17.74
C ALA A 242 -46.63 3.03 18.11
N ARG A 243 -47.88 2.94 17.66
CA ARG A 243 -48.98 3.82 18.06
C ARG A 243 -49.29 3.66 19.53
#